data_AF-A0A9P1DEQ7-F1
#
_entry.id   AF-A0A9P1DEQ7-F1
#
_cell.length_a   1.000
_cell.length_b   1.000
_cell.length_c   1.000
_cell.angle_alpha   90.00
_cell.angle_beta   90.00
_cell.angle_gamma   90.00
#
_symmetry.space_group_name_H-M   'P 1'
#
loop_
_entity.id
_entity.type
_entity.pdbx_description
1 polymer ?
#
loop_
_entity_poly.entity_id
_entity_poly.type
_entity_poly.pdbx_seq_one_letter_code
_entity_poly.pdbx_strand_id
1 'polypeptide(L)'
;LTHIASTSSTMLALSSSGLAGVSTSSALGEDEKSCQLWRLTQRLQYRARPSRALQDLKTVRMLLEADEEPLPFNVQNLQNVSAQVSCPAVTCTTGSINFEILAGSIFLTLFLALIILFRLVFWYQTGIGKGSSKGVDARRLGQGPVPYGINAHDIHPFRNLPDEAAKAQLFQEGDRHASTERARLGLPAPVNAGIPAAVAGGGPHVNLPPAGGARQDIAGGGAGGNAALVAALNQPGGVDVDDSKVDDARTLAISRDEEGNRFKDFRSGVQECKQCDFTDWPIGGPRTAKHVVLEMVNHAGSALAHHQAWRVACKFQPSDGPAVEHEGLCKILHTMLTYDQLDISNLASAELIARGIQRIEEKHKFKLQASDDSGEGALFMGAMGGARIGSVVSPKLTEWVGGELQKEALVAKERRKAREERNLARKSAGKDGDKDK
;
A
#
# COMPACT_ATOMS: atom_id res chain seq x y z
N LEU A 1 -31.71 9.19 -3.83
CA LEU A 1 -32.10 8.00 -3.02
C LEU A 1 -33.39 7.34 -3.52
N THR A 2 -34.40 8.10 -3.95
CA THR A 2 -35.58 7.60 -4.68
C THR A 2 -35.26 6.82 -5.96
N HIS A 3 -34.16 7.14 -6.65
CA HIS A 3 -33.76 6.46 -7.90
C HIS A 3 -33.02 5.11 -7.70
N ILE A 4 -32.46 4.85 -6.51
CA ILE A 4 -31.73 3.62 -6.17
C ILE A 4 -32.66 2.61 -5.47
N ALA A 5 -33.60 3.10 -4.64
CA ALA A 5 -34.69 2.27 -4.11
C ALA A 5 -35.61 1.75 -5.24
N SER A 6 -35.83 2.55 -6.28
CA SER A 6 -36.64 2.16 -7.45
C SER A 6 -36.02 0.98 -8.23
N THR A 7 -34.69 0.91 -8.36
CA THR A 7 -33.98 -0.11 -9.16
C THR A 7 -33.84 -1.45 -8.43
N SER A 8 -33.64 -1.44 -7.10
CA SER A 8 -33.59 -2.68 -6.30
C SER A 8 -34.98 -3.29 -6.11
N SER A 9 -36.03 -2.48 -5.92
CA SER A 9 -37.42 -2.97 -5.86
C SER A 9 -37.94 -3.48 -7.21
N THR A 10 -37.51 -2.92 -8.35
CA THR A 10 -37.85 -3.51 -9.67
C THR A 10 -37.15 -4.84 -9.89
N MET A 11 -35.93 -5.05 -9.38
CA MET A 11 -35.23 -6.34 -9.56
C MET A 11 -35.84 -7.49 -8.76
N LEU A 12 -36.29 -7.24 -7.52
CA LEU A 12 -37.02 -8.24 -6.73
C LEU A 12 -38.44 -8.47 -7.27
N ALA A 13 -39.14 -7.42 -7.73
CA ALA A 13 -40.47 -7.54 -8.32
C ALA A 13 -40.45 -8.27 -9.68
N LEU A 14 -39.42 -8.09 -10.52
CA LEU A 14 -39.31 -8.78 -11.82
C LEU A 14 -38.94 -10.27 -11.67
N SER A 15 -38.18 -10.63 -10.63
CA SER A 15 -37.85 -12.02 -10.30
C SER A 15 -39.08 -12.79 -9.79
N SER A 16 -39.89 -12.19 -8.93
CA SER A 16 -41.11 -12.81 -8.41
C SER A 16 -42.23 -12.85 -9.46
N SER A 17 -42.36 -11.82 -10.30
CA SER A 17 -43.36 -11.78 -11.38
C SER A 17 -43.09 -12.81 -12.49
N GLY A 18 -41.81 -13.03 -12.84
CA GLY A 18 -41.43 -14.01 -13.85
C GLY A 18 -41.64 -15.46 -13.40
N LEU A 19 -41.37 -15.76 -12.13
CA LEU A 19 -41.63 -17.08 -11.53
C LEU A 19 -43.13 -17.34 -11.31
N ALA A 20 -43.89 -16.33 -10.88
CA ALA A 20 -45.34 -16.43 -10.71
C ALA A 20 -46.08 -16.66 -12.04
N GLY A 21 -45.60 -16.07 -13.14
CA GLY A 21 -46.18 -16.25 -14.48
C GLY A 21 -45.99 -17.65 -15.07
N VAL A 22 -44.88 -18.33 -14.76
CA VAL A 22 -44.64 -19.72 -15.22
C VAL A 22 -45.48 -20.72 -14.41
N SER A 23 -45.76 -20.44 -13.13
CA SER A 23 -46.50 -21.35 -12.25
C SER A 23 -48.03 -21.28 -12.40
N THR A 24 -48.59 -20.18 -12.93
CA THR A 24 -50.05 -19.96 -12.95
C THR A 24 -50.72 -20.22 -14.29
N SER A 25 -49.95 -20.47 -15.36
CA SER A 25 -50.52 -20.84 -16.66
C SER A 25 -50.83 -22.34 -16.74
N SER A 26 -52.09 -22.71 -16.54
CA SER A 26 -52.60 -24.07 -16.77
C SER A 26 -52.74 -24.43 -18.26
N ALA A 27 -52.56 -23.45 -19.16
CA ALA A 27 -52.81 -23.60 -20.59
C ALA A 27 -51.56 -23.96 -21.42
N LEU A 28 -50.36 -23.95 -20.83
CA LEU A 28 -49.11 -24.26 -21.54
C LEU A 28 -48.68 -25.71 -21.26
N GLY A 29 -48.35 -26.43 -22.33
CA GLY A 29 -47.77 -27.78 -22.25
C GLY A 29 -46.41 -27.80 -21.54
N GLU A 30 -46.04 -28.94 -20.97
CA GLU A 30 -44.83 -29.08 -20.14
C GLU A 30 -43.53 -28.72 -20.89
N ASP A 31 -43.48 -28.95 -22.20
CA ASP A 31 -42.34 -28.60 -23.04
C ASP A 31 -42.14 -27.08 -23.17
N GLU A 32 -43.24 -26.33 -23.22
CA GLU A 32 -43.19 -24.87 -23.37
C GLU A 32 -42.82 -24.19 -22.04
N LYS A 33 -43.27 -24.76 -20.92
CA LYS A 33 -42.83 -24.36 -19.57
C LYS A 33 -41.34 -24.59 -19.37
N SER A 34 -40.83 -25.73 -19.83
CA SER A 34 -39.40 -26.06 -19.78
C SER A 34 -38.56 -25.09 -20.63
N CYS A 35 -39.05 -24.71 -21.81
CA CYS A 35 -38.38 -23.74 -22.68
C CYS A 35 -38.36 -22.32 -22.07
N GLN A 36 -39.46 -21.89 -21.44
CA GLN A 36 -39.57 -20.61 -20.72
C GLN A 36 -38.61 -20.57 -19.51
N LEU A 37 -38.57 -21.65 -18.72
CA LEU A 37 -37.70 -21.77 -17.55
C LEU A 37 -36.22 -21.79 -17.95
N TRP A 38 -35.89 -22.44 -19.06
CA TRP A 38 -34.53 -22.46 -19.60
C TRP A 38 -34.09 -21.07 -20.10
N ARG A 39 -34.97 -20.33 -20.79
CA ARG A 39 -34.71 -18.94 -21.19
C ARG A 39 -34.55 -17.98 -20.01
N LEU A 40 -35.32 -18.18 -18.93
CA LEU A 40 -35.17 -17.42 -17.69
C LEU A 40 -33.82 -17.71 -17.02
N THR A 41 -33.45 -18.99 -16.95
CA THR A 41 -32.16 -19.46 -16.40
C THR A 41 -30.98 -18.88 -17.20
N GLN A 42 -31.03 -18.90 -18.54
CA GLN A 42 -29.99 -18.28 -19.37
C GLN A 42 -29.87 -16.77 -19.15
N ARG A 43 -30.97 -16.05 -18.96
CA ARG A 43 -30.95 -14.60 -18.69
C ARG A 43 -30.34 -14.27 -17.33
N LEU A 44 -30.56 -15.12 -16.33
CA LEU A 44 -29.92 -15.00 -15.01
C LEU A 44 -28.43 -15.34 -15.07
N GLN A 45 -28.08 -16.37 -15.84
CA GLN A 45 -26.70 -16.84 -16.00
C GLN A 45 -25.81 -15.84 -16.77
N TYR A 46 -26.37 -15.09 -17.72
CA TYR A 46 -25.66 -14.01 -18.43
C TYR A 46 -25.47 -12.73 -17.61
N ARG A 47 -26.20 -12.55 -16.50
CA ARG A 47 -26.10 -11.35 -15.62
C ARG A 47 -25.29 -11.59 -14.35
N ALA A 48 -25.04 -12.85 -13.96
CA ALA A 48 -24.07 -13.17 -12.93
C ALA A 48 -22.64 -13.02 -13.48
N ARG A 49 -21.90 -11.99 -13.04
CA ARG A 49 -20.48 -11.88 -13.37
C ARG A 49 -19.75 -13.09 -12.77
N PRO A 50 -18.94 -13.83 -13.54
CA PRO A 50 -18.18 -14.93 -12.97
C PRO A 50 -17.14 -14.39 -11.98
N SER A 51 -16.91 -15.12 -10.89
CA SER A 51 -15.88 -14.80 -9.91
C SER A 51 -14.50 -14.79 -10.59
N ARG A 52 -13.58 -13.98 -10.06
CA ARG A 52 -12.22 -13.77 -10.60
C ARG A 52 -11.47 -15.08 -10.88
N ALA A 53 -11.71 -16.10 -10.06
CA ALA A 53 -11.17 -17.46 -10.24
C ALA A 53 -11.59 -18.14 -11.56
N LEU A 54 -12.80 -17.85 -12.07
CA LEU A 54 -13.28 -18.40 -13.34
C LEU A 54 -12.71 -17.64 -14.56
N GLN A 55 -12.38 -16.35 -14.39
CA GLN A 55 -11.64 -15.58 -15.39
C GLN A 55 -10.18 -16.04 -15.46
N ASP A 56 -9.57 -16.36 -14.32
CA ASP A 56 -8.22 -16.91 -14.26
C ASP A 56 -8.18 -18.32 -14.89
N LEU A 57 -9.18 -19.18 -14.63
CA LEU A 57 -9.33 -20.48 -15.30
C LEU A 57 -9.57 -20.37 -16.81
N LYS A 58 -10.31 -19.36 -17.28
CA LYS A 58 -10.45 -19.09 -18.72
C LYS A 58 -9.15 -18.59 -19.36
N THR A 59 -8.35 -17.83 -18.61
CA THR A 59 -7.05 -17.34 -19.09
C THR A 59 -6.04 -18.48 -19.15
N VAL A 60 -6.01 -19.35 -18.13
CA VAL A 60 -5.21 -20.59 -18.14
C VAL A 60 -5.65 -21.53 -19.26
N ARG A 61 -6.96 -21.64 -19.52
CA ARG A 61 -7.49 -22.43 -20.65
C ARG A 61 -7.10 -21.84 -22.01
N MET A 62 -7.19 -20.52 -22.20
CA MET A 62 -6.75 -19.88 -23.45
C MET A 62 -5.23 -19.98 -23.67
N LEU A 63 -4.44 -20.04 -22.59
CA LEU A 63 -2.99 -20.27 -22.68
C LEU A 63 -2.63 -21.73 -22.98
N LEU A 64 -3.49 -22.68 -22.56
CA LEU A 64 -3.32 -24.11 -22.86
C LEU A 64 -3.88 -24.52 -24.23
N GLU A 65 -4.84 -23.76 -24.77
CA GLU A 65 -5.44 -24.01 -26.10
C GLU A 65 -4.73 -23.24 -27.23
N ALA A 66 -3.63 -22.53 -26.95
CA ALA A 66 -2.90 -21.73 -27.94
C ALA A 66 -1.81 -22.47 -28.72
N ASP A 67 -1.45 -23.70 -28.35
CA ASP A 67 -0.54 -24.57 -29.10
C ASP A 67 -1.12 -25.99 -29.12
N GLU A 68 -1.56 -26.45 -30.30
CA GLU A 68 -1.21 -27.75 -30.90
C GLU A 68 -2.18 -28.13 -32.06
N GLU A 69 -1.60 -28.35 -33.24
CA GLU A 69 -2.19 -29.17 -34.31
C GLU A 69 -2.21 -30.66 -33.91
N PRO A 70 -3.12 -31.49 -34.43
CA PRO A 70 -3.31 -32.85 -33.93
C PRO A 70 -2.32 -33.84 -34.55
N LEU A 71 -1.56 -34.54 -33.71
CA LEU A 71 -0.93 -35.82 -34.06
C LEU A 71 -1.61 -36.99 -33.29
N PRO A 72 -1.74 -38.17 -33.91
CA PRO A 72 -2.50 -39.27 -33.32
C PRO A 72 -1.66 -40.04 -32.30
N PHE A 73 -2.21 -40.30 -31.10
CA PHE A 73 -1.57 -41.17 -30.12
C PHE A 73 -2.45 -42.35 -29.71
N ASN A 74 -1.79 -43.51 -29.64
CA ASN A 74 -2.32 -44.86 -29.47
C ASN A 74 -2.38 -45.25 -27.98
N VAL A 75 -3.53 -45.75 -27.54
CA VAL A 75 -3.82 -46.15 -26.16
C VAL A 75 -3.47 -47.63 -25.97
N GLN A 76 -2.20 -47.94 -25.69
CA GLN A 76 -1.80 -49.33 -25.39
C GLN A 76 -0.75 -49.52 -24.28
N ASN A 77 -0.25 -48.47 -23.62
CA ASN A 77 0.88 -48.61 -22.67
C ASN A 77 0.61 -48.16 -21.22
N LEU A 78 -0.60 -48.33 -20.69
CA LEU A 78 -0.86 -48.15 -19.24
C LEU A 78 -1.51 -49.39 -18.59
N GLN A 79 -1.01 -50.56 -18.95
CA GLN A 79 -1.09 -51.75 -18.11
C GLN A 79 0.35 -52.09 -17.73
N ASN A 80 0.76 -51.78 -16.50
CA ASN A 80 1.84 -52.42 -15.72
C ASN A 80 2.42 -51.45 -14.67
N VAL A 81 1.66 -51.07 -13.64
CA VAL A 81 2.20 -50.88 -12.27
C VAL A 81 1.03 -50.96 -11.29
N SER A 82 0.86 -52.11 -10.62
CA SER A 82 0.38 -52.21 -9.23
C SER A 82 0.03 -53.67 -8.91
N ALA A 83 1.07 -54.48 -8.71
CA ALA A 83 0.97 -55.74 -7.99
C ALA A 83 1.96 -55.70 -6.84
N GLN A 84 1.46 -55.66 -5.60
CA GLN A 84 2.01 -56.28 -4.38
C GLN A 84 1.34 -55.66 -3.15
N VAL A 85 0.46 -56.41 -2.49
CA VAL A 85 0.66 -57.01 -1.16
C VAL A 85 -0.69 -57.65 -0.73
N SER A 86 -0.56 -58.87 -0.24
CA SER A 86 -1.55 -59.92 0.02
C SER A 86 -2.26 -59.84 1.39
N CYS A 87 -3.58 -60.14 1.39
CA CYS A 87 -4.39 -61.07 2.24
C CYS A 87 -4.23 -61.14 3.80
N PRO A 88 -5.22 -61.67 4.58
CA PRO A 88 -6.37 -62.50 4.18
C PRO A 88 -7.77 -62.21 4.80
N ALA A 89 -8.77 -62.65 4.02
CA ALA A 89 -10.08 -63.26 4.33
C ALA A 89 -10.75 -63.12 5.72
N VAL A 90 -12.03 -62.67 5.70
CA VAL A 90 -13.10 -63.20 6.56
C VAL A 90 -14.37 -63.44 5.71
N THR A 91 -14.99 -64.57 5.98
CA THR A 91 -16.09 -65.29 5.32
C THR A 91 -17.46 -64.62 5.35
N CYS A 92 -18.27 -64.99 4.35
CA CYS A 92 -19.68 -64.68 4.12
C CYS A 92 -20.62 -64.88 5.32
N THR A 93 -21.66 -64.04 5.40
CA THR A 93 -23.03 -64.48 5.72
C THR A 93 -24.06 -63.69 4.92
N THR A 94 -24.91 -64.44 4.22
CA THR A 94 -26.12 -64.03 3.52
C THR A 94 -27.23 -63.65 4.50
N GLY A 95 -27.92 -62.53 4.27
CA GLY A 95 -29.14 -62.17 4.97
C GLY A 95 -29.91 -61.06 4.26
N SER A 96 -31.08 -61.40 3.71
CA SER A 96 -32.05 -60.47 3.11
C SER A 96 -32.52 -59.43 4.12
N ILE A 97 -32.37 -58.13 3.82
CA ILE A 97 -33.03 -57.03 4.54
C ILE A 97 -33.48 -55.96 3.54
N ASN A 98 -34.67 -55.43 3.82
CA ASN A 98 -35.56 -54.57 3.05
C ASN A 98 -34.97 -53.35 2.32
N PHE A 99 -35.58 -53.03 1.18
CA PHE A 99 -35.20 -52.02 0.18
C PHE A 99 -35.52 -50.56 0.56
N GLU A 100 -35.70 -50.22 1.85
CA GLU A 100 -36.06 -48.84 2.28
C GLU A 100 -34.93 -48.06 2.99
N ILE A 101 -33.73 -48.62 3.15
CA ILE A 101 -32.58 -47.93 3.79
C ILE A 101 -31.48 -47.53 2.77
N LEU A 102 -31.73 -47.65 1.46
CA LEU A 102 -30.71 -47.33 0.45
C LEU A 102 -30.55 -45.82 0.18
N ALA A 103 -31.60 -45.01 0.38
CA ALA A 103 -31.53 -43.56 0.18
C ALA A 103 -30.73 -42.84 1.28
N GLY A 104 -30.81 -43.32 2.53
CA GLY A 104 -30.08 -42.74 3.67
C GLY A 104 -28.58 -43.05 3.64
N SER A 105 -28.20 -44.25 3.19
CA SER A 105 -26.79 -44.65 3.11
C SER A 105 -26.03 -43.91 2.01
N ILE A 106 -26.67 -43.65 0.85
CA ILE A 106 -26.09 -42.86 -0.24
C ILE A 106 -25.95 -41.39 0.18
N PHE A 107 -26.93 -40.83 0.89
CA PHE A 107 -26.81 -39.46 1.42
C PHE A 107 -25.71 -39.34 2.46
N LEU A 108 -25.56 -40.32 3.36
CA LEU A 108 -24.52 -40.29 4.38
C LEU A 108 -23.12 -40.49 3.78
N THR A 109 -22.98 -41.35 2.77
CA THR A 109 -21.69 -41.53 2.06
C THR A 109 -21.32 -40.32 1.20
N LEU A 110 -22.28 -39.69 0.50
CA LEU A 110 -22.03 -38.44 -0.22
C LEU A 110 -21.72 -37.28 0.73
N PHE A 111 -22.40 -37.21 1.88
CA PHE A 111 -22.16 -36.18 2.89
C PHE A 111 -20.78 -36.36 3.56
N LEU A 112 -20.40 -37.59 3.90
CA LEU A 112 -19.06 -37.91 4.40
C LEU A 112 -17.98 -37.65 3.35
N ALA A 113 -18.21 -37.99 2.08
CA ALA A 113 -17.30 -37.67 0.98
C ALA A 113 -17.15 -36.15 0.80
N LEU A 114 -18.23 -35.38 0.96
CA LEU A 114 -18.20 -33.91 0.90
C LEU A 114 -17.42 -33.31 2.08
N ILE A 115 -17.57 -33.88 3.29
CA ILE A 115 -16.81 -33.48 4.49
C ILE A 115 -15.33 -33.81 4.33
N ILE A 116 -15.00 -34.97 3.76
CA ILE A 116 -13.61 -35.37 3.47
C ILE A 116 -13.00 -34.46 2.41
N LEU A 117 -13.75 -34.10 1.36
CA LEU A 117 -13.33 -33.12 0.35
C LEU A 117 -13.14 -31.72 0.96
N PHE A 118 -14.05 -31.27 1.82
CA PHE A 118 -13.90 -30.00 2.53
C PHE A 118 -12.68 -30.02 3.45
N ARG A 119 -12.43 -31.12 4.16
CA ARG A 119 -11.22 -31.28 4.99
C ARG A 119 -9.95 -31.36 4.16
N LEU A 120 -9.95 -31.99 2.98
CA LEU A 120 -8.79 -32.02 2.08
C LEU A 120 -8.50 -30.65 1.49
N VAL A 121 -9.52 -29.89 1.08
CA VAL A 121 -9.36 -28.51 0.59
C VAL A 121 -8.90 -27.58 1.71
N PHE A 122 -9.45 -27.73 2.93
CA PHE A 122 -9.05 -26.93 4.08
C PHE A 122 -7.65 -27.29 4.59
N TRP A 123 -7.27 -28.57 4.54
CA TRP A 123 -5.91 -29.04 4.87
C TRP A 123 -4.89 -28.60 3.80
N TYR A 124 -5.28 -28.55 2.53
CA TYR A 124 -4.46 -28.01 1.45
C TYR A 124 -4.27 -26.48 1.56
N GLN A 125 -5.25 -25.75 2.09
CA GLN A 125 -5.15 -24.30 2.34
C GLN A 125 -4.48 -23.93 3.66
N THR A 126 -4.44 -24.81 4.66
CA THR A 126 -3.82 -24.54 5.98
C THR A 126 -2.47 -25.24 6.18
N GLY A 127 -2.06 -26.08 5.24
CA GLY A 127 -0.82 -26.85 5.26
C GLY A 127 0.37 -26.23 4.53
N ILE A 128 0.66 -24.94 4.73
CA ILE A 128 2.03 -24.40 4.49
C ILE A 128 2.47 -23.74 5.79
N GLY A 129 3.13 -24.51 6.64
CA GLY A 129 3.69 -23.96 7.87
C GLY A 129 4.14 -25.02 8.88
N LYS A 130 5.14 -25.83 8.51
CA LYS A 130 6.21 -26.30 9.41
C LYS A 130 7.13 -27.28 8.68
N GLY A 131 8.43 -26.96 8.65
CA GLY A 131 9.47 -27.98 8.52
C GLY A 131 10.56 -27.70 7.51
N SER A 132 11.69 -27.19 8.01
CA SER A 132 13.04 -27.74 7.83
C SER A 132 13.67 -27.80 6.43
N SER A 133 14.83 -27.14 6.36
CA SER A 133 15.91 -27.21 5.38
C SER A 133 15.90 -28.38 4.40
N LYS A 134 15.79 -28.10 3.10
CA LYS A 134 16.57 -28.76 2.02
C LYS A 134 16.83 -27.77 0.88
N GLY A 135 18.03 -27.86 0.31
CA GLY A 135 18.60 -26.90 -0.63
C GLY A 135 17.72 -26.60 -1.84
N VAL A 136 17.70 -25.32 -2.21
CA VAL A 136 17.10 -24.84 -3.46
C VAL A 136 18.22 -24.70 -4.49
N ASP A 137 18.08 -25.45 -5.58
CA ASP A 137 18.91 -25.42 -6.77
C ASP A 137 18.95 -24.02 -7.41
N ALA A 138 20.16 -23.46 -7.52
CA ALA A 138 20.45 -22.18 -8.13
C ALA A 138 20.51 -22.25 -9.68
N ARG A 139 19.49 -22.79 -10.35
CA ARG A 139 19.46 -22.88 -11.83
C ARG A 139 18.20 -22.37 -12.53
N ARG A 140 17.38 -21.53 -11.90
CA ARG A 140 16.21 -20.92 -12.57
C ARG A 140 15.94 -19.45 -12.23
N LEU A 141 16.97 -18.61 -12.24
CA LEU A 141 16.80 -17.17 -12.41
C LEU A 141 17.81 -16.67 -13.45
N GLY A 142 17.40 -16.70 -14.72
CA GLY A 142 18.12 -16.11 -15.82
C GLY A 142 17.11 -15.68 -16.89
N GLN A 143 17.34 -14.49 -17.44
CA GLN A 143 16.62 -13.83 -18.54
C GLN A 143 15.55 -12.81 -18.17
N GLY A 144 15.98 -11.76 -17.46
CA GLY A 144 15.52 -10.40 -17.74
C GLY A 144 16.71 -9.58 -18.27
N PRO A 145 16.54 -8.69 -19.27
CA PRO A 145 17.63 -7.88 -19.80
C PRO A 145 18.13 -6.90 -18.73
N VAL A 146 19.40 -7.02 -18.36
CA VAL A 146 20.10 -6.07 -17.50
C VAL A 146 20.32 -4.77 -18.28
N PRO A 147 20.15 -3.58 -17.69
CA PRO A 147 20.42 -2.31 -18.36
C PRO A 147 21.85 -2.25 -18.91
N TYR A 148 21.98 -1.75 -20.14
CA TYR A 148 23.27 -1.64 -20.83
C TYR A 148 24.22 -0.71 -20.05
N GLY A 149 25.39 -1.22 -19.66
CA GLY A 149 26.46 -0.42 -19.04
C GLY A 149 26.92 -0.83 -17.64
N ILE A 150 26.32 -1.85 -17.02
CA ILE A 150 26.80 -2.39 -15.73
C ILE A 150 27.36 -3.79 -15.99
N ASN A 151 28.66 -3.98 -15.69
CA ASN A 151 29.31 -5.27 -15.87
C ASN A 151 28.75 -6.25 -14.83
N ALA A 152 28.47 -7.50 -15.22
CA ALA A 152 27.87 -8.48 -14.31
C ALA A 152 28.75 -8.78 -13.08
N HIS A 153 30.05 -8.45 -13.16
CA HIS A 153 31.00 -8.52 -12.05
C HIS A 153 30.82 -7.44 -10.98
N ASP A 154 30.15 -6.32 -11.29
CA ASP A 154 29.97 -5.17 -10.39
C ASP A 154 28.69 -5.30 -9.54
N ILE A 155 27.90 -6.35 -9.77
CA ILE A 155 26.70 -6.66 -8.99
C ILE A 155 27.12 -7.49 -7.78
N HIS A 156 27.50 -6.83 -6.68
CA HIS A 156 27.84 -7.52 -5.44
C HIS A 156 26.59 -8.18 -4.83
N PRO A 157 26.57 -9.51 -4.62
CA PRO A 157 25.56 -10.13 -3.76
C PRO A 157 25.79 -9.62 -2.33
N PHE A 158 24.73 -9.13 -1.67
CA PHE A 158 24.70 -8.57 -0.30
C PHE A 158 25.12 -9.56 0.82
N ARG A 159 25.94 -10.58 0.54
CA ARG A 159 26.32 -11.63 1.50
C ARG A 159 27.80 -11.79 1.79
N ASN A 160 28.69 -11.11 1.07
CA ASN A 160 30.11 -11.14 1.42
C ASN A 160 30.55 -9.73 1.82
N LEU A 161 30.96 -9.56 3.10
CA LEU A 161 31.69 -8.36 3.48
C LEU A 161 32.91 -8.23 2.55
N PRO A 162 33.19 -7.02 2.03
CA PRO A 162 34.39 -6.79 1.22
C PRO A 162 35.63 -7.21 2.02
N ASP A 163 36.62 -7.76 1.32
CA ASP A 163 37.90 -8.08 1.95
C ASP A 163 38.54 -6.80 2.55
N GLU A 164 39.48 -6.96 3.47
CA GLU A 164 40.14 -5.82 4.12
C GLU A 164 40.81 -4.86 3.11
N ALA A 165 41.28 -5.35 1.97
CA ALA A 165 41.88 -4.53 0.93
C ALA A 165 40.81 -3.70 0.18
N ALA A 166 39.64 -4.27 -0.10
CA ALA A 166 38.50 -3.60 -0.72
C ALA A 166 37.91 -2.54 0.22
N LYS A 167 37.88 -2.78 1.54
CA LYS A 167 37.53 -1.74 2.52
C LYS A 167 38.53 -0.59 2.50
N ALA A 168 39.83 -0.88 2.47
CA ALA A 168 40.87 0.15 2.42
C ALA A 168 40.77 1.01 1.14
N GLN A 169 40.47 0.38 0.00
CA GLN A 169 40.22 1.10 -1.26
C GLN A 169 38.98 2.00 -1.18
N LEU A 170 37.87 1.50 -0.62
CA LEU A 170 36.65 2.30 -0.41
C LEU A 170 36.89 3.51 0.50
N PHE A 171 37.68 3.36 1.57
CA PHE A 171 38.04 4.49 2.42
C PHE A 171 38.89 5.53 1.68
N GLN A 172 39.89 5.09 0.91
CA GLN A 172 40.72 5.99 0.10
C GLN A 172 39.90 6.74 -0.97
N GLU A 173 38.95 6.06 -1.61
CA GLU A 173 38.07 6.66 -2.61
C GLU A 173 37.10 7.66 -1.97
N GLY A 174 36.57 7.34 -0.78
CA GLY A 174 35.79 8.26 0.05
C GLY A 174 36.55 9.54 0.39
N ASP A 175 37.81 9.42 0.82
CA ASP A 175 38.67 10.57 1.13
C ASP A 175 38.96 11.43 -0.11
N ARG A 176 39.13 10.80 -1.28
CA ARG A 176 39.30 11.51 -2.55
C ARG A 176 38.04 12.28 -2.97
N HIS A 177 36.86 11.70 -2.79
CA HIS A 177 35.60 12.40 -3.05
C HIS A 177 35.36 13.53 -2.06
N ALA A 178 35.60 13.30 -0.77
CA ALA A 178 35.43 14.31 0.28
C ALA A 178 36.37 15.51 0.08
N SER A 179 37.62 15.27 -0.33
CA SER A 179 38.56 16.36 -0.66
C SER A 179 38.16 17.14 -1.90
N THR A 180 37.64 16.47 -2.94
CA THR A 180 37.12 17.12 -4.15
C THR A 180 35.92 18.01 -3.85
N GLU A 181 34.94 17.53 -3.07
CA GLU A 181 33.77 18.34 -2.67
C GLU A 181 34.16 19.51 -1.77
N ARG A 182 35.12 19.33 -0.84
CA ARG A 182 35.65 20.44 -0.04
C ARG A 182 36.29 21.52 -0.90
N ALA A 183 37.09 21.13 -1.90
CA ALA A 183 37.67 22.06 -2.85
C ALA A 183 36.59 22.81 -3.65
N ARG A 184 35.52 22.12 -4.06
CA ARG A 184 34.37 22.73 -4.74
C ARG A 184 33.64 23.76 -3.86
N LEU A 185 33.58 23.51 -2.56
CA LEU A 185 32.96 24.37 -1.55
C LEU A 185 33.89 25.47 -1.00
N GLY A 186 35.13 25.56 -1.48
CA GLY A 186 36.11 26.53 -0.97
C GLY A 186 36.55 26.28 0.49
N LEU A 187 36.33 25.07 1.01
CA LEU A 187 36.73 24.71 2.37
C LEU A 187 38.23 24.33 2.37
N PRO A 188 39.02 24.81 3.36
CA PRO A 188 40.42 24.42 3.46
C PRO A 188 40.54 22.91 3.65
N ALA A 189 41.61 22.34 3.09
CA ALA A 189 41.93 20.93 3.27
C ALA A 189 42.00 20.61 4.78
N PRO A 190 41.50 19.44 5.21
CA PRO A 190 41.59 19.06 6.62
C PRO A 190 43.06 19.09 7.02
N VAL A 191 43.40 20.01 7.92
CA VAL A 191 44.72 20.04 8.53
C VAL A 191 44.81 18.73 9.29
N ASN A 192 45.72 17.86 8.87
CA ASN A 192 45.97 16.61 9.56
C ASN A 192 46.52 16.99 10.93
N ALA A 193 45.62 17.18 11.89
CA ALA A 193 45.93 17.47 13.27
C ALA A 193 46.58 16.19 13.79
N GLY A 194 47.90 16.10 13.58
CA GLY A 194 48.69 14.95 13.97
C GLY A 194 48.32 14.62 15.39
N ILE A 195 47.75 13.43 15.58
CA ILE A 195 47.44 12.91 16.91
C ILE A 195 48.75 13.07 17.69
N PRO A 196 48.78 13.92 18.74
CA PRO A 196 50.02 14.16 19.46
C PRO A 196 50.52 12.81 19.95
N ALA A 197 51.74 12.46 19.54
CA ALA A 197 52.38 11.21 19.91
C ALA A 197 52.23 11.04 21.42
N ALA A 198 51.68 9.90 21.84
CA ALA A 198 51.44 9.60 23.25
C ALA A 198 52.75 9.80 24.02
N VAL A 199 52.83 10.88 24.78
CA VAL A 199 53.92 11.16 25.70
C VAL A 199 53.84 10.09 26.78
N ALA A 200 54.71 9.08 26.67
CA ALA A 200 55.00 8.16 27.74
C ALA A 200 55.64 8.95 28.89
N GLY A 201 54.83 9.34 29.87
CA GLY A 201 55.28 10.10 31.03
C GLY A 201 54.39 9.80 32.23
N GLY A 202 54.96 9.10 33.20
CA GLY A 202 54.31 8.77 34.46
C GLY A 202 53.74 10.01 35.16
N GLY A 203 52.48 9.93 35.56
CA GLY A 203 51.80 10.91 36.39
C GLY A 203 51.79 10.47 37.86
N PRO A 204 52.12 11.36 38.80
CA PRO A 204 52.28 11.06 40.21
C PRO A 204 50.95 10.98 40.98
N HIS A 205 51.03 10.32 42.13
CA HIS A 205 50.01 10.18 43.16
C HIS A 205 49.37 11.54 43.51
N VAL A 206 48.06 11.70 43.28
CA VAL A 206 47.26 12.83 43.78
C VAL A 206 46.81 12.49 45.20
N ASN A 207 47.35 13.19 46.18
CA ASN A 207 46.89 13.13 47.56
C ASN A 207 45.82 14.22 47.76
N LEU A 208 44.57 13.81 48.02
CA LEU A 208 43.45 14.69 48.35
C LEU A 208 43.50 15.08 49.84
N PRO A 209 43.54 16.38 50.21
CA PRO A 209 43.22 16.81 51.56
C PRO A 209 41.70 17.02 51.73
N PRO A 210 41.17 16.89 52.96
CA PRO A 210 39.75 16.96 53.22
C PRO A 210 39.22 18.40 53.27
N ALA A 211 37.93 18.51 53.04
CA ALA A 211 37.12 19.72 53.00
C ALA A 211 37.27 20.61 54.26
N GLY A 212 37.37 21.93 54.04
CA GLY A 212 37.21 22.91 55.09
C GLY A 212 37.56 24.34 54.69
N GLY A 213 36.53 25.12 54.34
CA GLY A 213 36.39 26.52 54.77
C GLY A 213 37.18 27.66 54.06
N ALA A 214 36.53 28.82 54.10
CA ALA A 214 37.03 30.19 53.90
C ALA A 214 37.18 30.73 52.46
N ARG A 215 36.26 31.65 52.13
CA ARG A 215 36.42 32.73 51.16
C ARG A 215 37.67 33.56 51.50
N GLN A 216 38.51 33.82 50.51
CA GLN A 216 39.43 34.94 50.50
C GLN A 216 39.26 35.74 49.21
N ASP A 217 38.90 37.01 49.37
CA ASP A 217 38.97 38.04 48.37
C ASP A 217 40.44 38.28 48.00
N ILE A 218 40.80 38.03 46.74
CA ILE A 218 42.09 38.44 46.18
C ILE A 218 41.82 39.59 45.20
N ALA A 219 41.94 40.80 45.74
CA ALA A 219 42.26 41.99 44.97
C ALA A 219 43.78 42.04 44.78
N GLY A 220 44.26 42.15 43.54
CA GLY A 220 45.68 42.45 43.31
C GLY A 220 46.22 42.09 41.93
N GLY A 221 46.26 43.09 41.05
CA GLY A 221 47.41 43.43 40.22
C GLY A 221 48.03 42.35 39.32
N GLY A 222 47.77 42.46 38.01
CA GLY A 222 48.49 41.72 36.98
C GLY A 222 48.33 42.38 35.61
N ALA A 223 48.95 43.54 35.44
CA ALA A 223 49.09 44.23 34.17
C ALA A 223 50.08 43.49 33.26
N GLY A 224 49.75 43.37 31.97
CA GLY A 224 50.74 43.19 30.92
C GLY A 224 50.44 42.09 29.92
N GLY A 225 49.89 42.49 28.77
CA GLY A 225 50.09 41.73 27.53
C GLY A 225 48.91 40.90 27.05
N ASN A 226 47.79 41.52 26.69
CA ASN A 226 46.92 41.10 25.56
C ASN A 226 45.74 42.04 25.25
N ALA A 227 45.76 43.29 25.73
CA ALA A 227 44.67 44.25 25.48
C ALA A 227 44.47 44.60 23.99
N ALA A 228 45.51 44.49 23.16
CA ALA A 228 45.41 44.73 21.72
C ALA A 228 44.66 43.62 20.96
N LEU A 229 44.70 42.37 21.45
CA LEU A 229 43.98 41.26 20.83
C LEU A 229 42.49 41.27 21.20
N VAL A 230 42.17 41.71 22.42
CA VAL A 230 40.77 41.89 22.87
C VAL A 230 40.10 43.09 22.20
N ALA A 231 40.85 44.14 21.85
CA ALA A 231 40.32 45.28 21.09
C ALA A 231 40.08 44.95 19.58
N ALA A 232 40.85 44.05 18.99
CA ALA A 232 40.65 43.61 17.60
C ALA A 232 39.42 42.69 17.43
N LEU A 233 39.09 41.90 18.45
CA LEU A 233 37.87 41.06 18.49
C LEU A 233 36.58 41.86 18.76
N ASN A 234 36.71 43.12 19.19
CA ASN A 234 35.58 44.00 19.51
C ASN A 234 35.36 45.09 18.46
N GLN A 235 35.93 44.96 17.25
CA GLN A 235 35.55 45.83 16.15
C GLN A 235 34.13 45.48 15.67
N PRO A 236 33.16 46.42 15.73
CA PRO A 236 31.80 46.23 15.21
C PRO A 236 31.75 46.29 13.67
N GLY A 237 32.77 45.72 13.02
CA GLY A 237 32.86 45.54 11.56
C GLY A 237 32.47 44.12 11.15
N GLY A 238 31.62 43.45 11.94
CA GLY A 238 30.96 42.24 11.50
C GLY A 238 30.21 42.59 10.24
N VAL A 239 30.60 41.97 9.12
CA VAL A 239 29.74 41.91 7.94
C VAL A 239 28.39 41.46 8.49
N ASP A 240 27.38 42.33 8.43
CA ASP A 240 25.98 41.97 8.52
C ASP A 240 25.73 41.03 7.33
N VAL A 241 26.25 39.80 7.43
CA VAL A 241 25.69 38.67 6.73
C VAL A 241 24.31 38.64 7.37
N ASP A 242 23.35 39.15 6.62
CA ASP A 242 21.93 39.08 6.94
C ASP A 242 21.60 37.61 7.18
N ASP A 243 21.84 37.17 8.41
CA ASP A 243 21.60 35.84 8.95
C ASP A 243 20.09 35.70 9.21
N SER A 244 19.28 36.45 8.46
CA SER A 244 18.04 35.93 7.89
C SER A 244 18.37 34.69 7.05
N LYS A 245 18.84 33.63 7.71
CA LYS A 245 18.65 32.26 7.25
C LYS A 245 17.17 32.18 6.96
N VAL A 246 16.83 32.24 5.68
CA VAL A 246 15.48 32.04 5.22
C VAL A 246 15.18 30.60 5.58
N ASP A 247 14.57 30.41 6.76
CA ASP A 247 14.17 29.09 7.24
C ASP A 247 13.37 28.43 6.12
N ASP A 248 13.83 27.26 5.66
CA ASP A 248 13.12 26.52 4.63
C ASP A 248 11.73 26.19 5.17
N ALA A 249 10.70 26.68 4.50
CA ALA A 249 9.29 26.47 4.84
C ALA A 249 8.90 24.98 4.94
N ARG A 250 9.76 24.06 4.45
CA ARG A 250 9.60 22.61 4.53
C ARG A 250 10.10 21.99 5.84
N THR A 251 10.77 22.76 6.69
CA THR A 251 11.35 22.28 7.95
C THR A 251 10.69 22.95 9.15
N LEU A 252 10.47 22.20 10.23
CA LEU A 252 10.02 22.75 11.50
C LEU A 252 11.23 23.06 12.40
N ALA A 253 10.99 23.88 13.43
CA ALA A 253 12.00 24.14 14.45
C ALA A 253 12.36 22.85 15.19
N ILE A 254 13.67 22.59 15.35
CA ILE A 254 14.15 21.37 15.98
C ILE A 254 13.83 21.38 17.49
N SER A 255 13.03 20.42 17.96
CA SER A 255 12.81 20.12 19.37
C SER A 255 13.57 18.86 19.80
N ARG A 256 13.99 18.84 21.07
CA ARG A 256 14.57 17.68 21.72
C ARG A 256 13.75 17.33 22.95
N ASP A 257 13.66 16.04 23.27
CA ASP A 257 13.03 15.57 24.50
C ASP A 257 13.95 15.78 25.72
N GLU A 258 13.48 15.36 26.89
CA GLU A 258 14.21 15.44 28.16
C GLU A 258 15.53 14.64 28.14
N GLU A 259 15.62 13.64 27.27
CA GLU A 259 16.78 12.77 27.09
C GLU A 259 17.77 13.35 26.08
N GLY A 260 17.44 14.50 25.47
CA GLY A 260 18.24 15.16 24.45
C GLY A 260 18.11 14.54 23.05
N ASN A 261 17.25 13.55 22.86
CA ASN A 261 16.98 12.95 21.56
C ASN A 261 16.09 13.87 20.72
N ARG A 262 16.24 13.81 19.39
CA ARG A 262 15.38 14.57 18.48
C ARG A 262 13.99 13.95 18.48
N PHE A 263 13.03 14.66 19.06
CA PHE A 263 11.65 14.22 19.13
C PHE A 263 10.71 15.42 19.19
N LYS A 264 9.59 15.33 18.46
CA LYS A 264 8.47 16.27 18.52
C LYS A 264 7.18 15.48 18.66
N ASP A 265 6.31 15.89 19.58
CA ASP A 265 4.99 15.29 19.70
C ASP A 265 4.17 15.53 18.42
N PHE A 266 3.42 14.51 18.00
CA PHE A 266 2.70 14.55 16.73
C PHE A 266 1.67 15.69 16.69
N ARG A 267 0.94 15.93 17.78
CA ARG A 267 -0.07 17.01 17.83
C ARG A 267 0.60 18.37 17.76
N SER A 268 1.69 18.57 18.52
CA SER A 268 2.47 19.81 18.48
C SER A 268 3.05 20.09 17.09
N GLY A 269 3.67 19.10 16.44
CA GLY A 269 4.21 19.29 15.10
C GLY A 269 3.15 19.62 14.05
N VAL A 270 1.95 19.02 14.14
CA VAL A 270 0.82 19.35 13.24
C VAL A 270 0.33 20.79 13.44
N GLN A 271 0.32 21.29 14.69
CA GLN A 271 -0.05 22.68 14.98
C GLN A 271 0.97 23.70 14.46
N GLU A 272 2.25 23.32 14.43
CA GLU A 272 3.31 24.16 13.87
C GLU A 272 3.30 24.21 12.33
N CYS A 273 2.77 23.18 11.65
CA CYS A 273 2.72 23.12 10.19
C CYS A 273 1.94 24.31 9.60
N LYS A 274 2.57 25.05 8.69
CA LYS A 274 2.00 26.24 8.04
C LYS A 274 2.09 26.08 6.54
N GLN A 275 0.94 25.95 5.91
CA GLN A 275 0.87 25.83 4.46
C GLN A 275 1.26 27.17 3.81
N CYS A 276 2.34 27.17 3.02
CA CYS A 276 2.87 28.30 2.26
C CYS A 276 2.63 28.10 0.77
N ASP A 277 2.25 29.11 0.00
CA ASP A 277 2.02 28.94 -1.44
C ASP A 277 3.34 28.84 -2.23
N PHE A 278 3.43 27.81 -3.09
CA PHE A 278 4.55 27.59 -4.00
C PHE A 278 4.08 27.78 -5.44
N THR A 279 4.81 28.57 -6.21
CA THR A 279 4.51 28.83 -7.63
C THR A 279 4.79 27.61 -8.52
N ASP A 280 5.70 26.74 -8.10
CA ASP A 280 6.23 25.58 -8.82
C ASP A 280 5.72 24.24 -8.25
N TRP A 281 4.55 24.23 -7.60
CA TRP A 281 4.02 23.03 -6.97
C TRP A 281 3.74 21.89 -7.99
N PRO A 282 4.39 20.71 -7.87
CA PRO A 282 4.37 19.70 -8.94
C PRO A 282 3.11 18.83 -8.97
N ILE A 283 2.22 18.93 -7.98
CA ILE A 283 1.05 18.04 -7.83
C ILE A 283 -0.23 18.82 -8.15
N GLY A 284 -0.98 18.36 -9.15
CA GLY A 284 -2.25 18.99 -9.53
C GLY A 284 -3.36 18.83 -8.48
N GLY A 285 -4.24 19.82 -8.39
CA GLY A 285 -5.37 19.83 -7.45
C GLY A 285 -5.05 20.49 -6.10
N PRO A 286 -6.00 20.50 -5.15
CA PRO A 286 -5.82 21.15 -3.86
C PRO A 286 -4.79 20.41 -3.01
N ARG A 287 -4.07 21.16 -2.15
CA ARG A 287 -3.20 20.58 -1.12
C ARG A 287 -4.03 20.05 0.02
N THR A 288 -3.73 18.82 0.45
CA THR A 288 -4.53 18.07 1.42
C THR A 288 -3.73 17.54 2.59
N ALA A 289 -2.40 17.49 2.52
CA ALA A 289 -1.55 16.96 3.59
C ALA A 289 -1.88 17.53 4.97
N LYS A 290 -2.01 18.87 5.08
CA LYS A 290 -2.39 19.54 6.34
C LYS A 290 -3.77 19.13 6.84
N HIS A 291 -4.75 19.02 5.94
CA HIS A 291 -6.10 18.59 6.32
C HIS A 291 -6.06 17.16 6.86
N VAL A 292 -5.38 16.24 6.15
CA VAL A 292 -5.28 14.83 6.54
C VAL A 292 -4.71 14.68 7.95
N VAL A 293 -3.59 15.33 8.27
CA VAL A 293 -3.00 15.20 9.62
C VAL A 293 -3.82 15.88 10.70
N LEU A 294 -4.50 16.98 10.40
CA LEU A 294 -5.37 17.65 11.35
C LEU A 294 -6.54 16.74 11.72
N GLU A 295 -7.15 16.07 10.74
CA GLU A 295 -8.23 15.11 10.99
C GLU A 295 -7.72 13.86 11.75
N MET A 296 -6.50 13.38 11.46
CA MET A 296 -5.90 12.30 12.27
C MET A 296 -5.74 12.70 13.74
N VAL A 297 -5.33 13.95 14.00
CA VAL A 297 -5.21 14.49 15.37
C VAL A 297 -6.58 14.63 16.05
N ASN A 298 -7.61 15.02 15.31
CA ASN A 298 -8.98 15.15 15.81
C ASN A 298 -9.63 13.80 16.13
N HIS A 299 -9.37 12.77 15.31
CA HIS A 299 -10.00 11.45 15.47
C HIS A 299 -9.26 10.52 16.45
N ALA A 300 -7.93 10.48 16.38
CA ALA A 300 -7.14 9.46 17.07
C ALA A 300 -5.86 9.99 17.74
N GLY A 301 -5.55 11.28 17.57
CA GLY A 301 -4.39 11.94 18.18
C GLY A 301 -3.06 11.72 17.44
N SER A 302 -2.89 10.64 16.67
CA SER A 302 -1.70 10.40 15.85
C SER A 302 -2.00 9.61 14.58
N ALA A 303 -1.10 9.65 13.59
CA ALA A 303 -1.25 8.88 12.35
C ALA A 303 -1.29 7.35 12.57
N LEU A 304 -0.53 6.84 13.54
CA LEU A 304 -0.52 5.41 13.89
C LEU A 304 -1.80 5.00 14.61
N ALA A 305 -2.27 5.80 15.55
CA ALA A 305 -3.53 5.58 16.23
C ALA A 305 -4.71 5.65 15.24
N HIS A 306 -4.66 6.59 14.28
CA HIS A 306 -5.63 6.69 13.20
C HIS A 306 -5.69 5.42 12.36
N HIS A 307 -4.53 4.87 11.95
CA HIS A 307 -4.48 3.59 11.24
C HIS A 307 -5.15 2.46 12.04
N GLN A 308 -4.88 2.35 13.35
CA GLN A 308 -5.52 1.32 14.17
C GLN A 308 -7.04 1.50 14.26
N ALA A 309 -7.52 2.73 14.46
CA ALA A 309 -8.94 3.05 14.47
C ALA A 309 -9.61 2.70 13.13
N TRP A 310 -9.02 3.14 12.01
CA TRP A 310 -9.51 2.85 10.67
C TRP A 310 -9.54 1.34 10.36
N ARG A 311 -8.50 0.61 10.74
CA ARG A 311 -8.40 -0.85 10.56
C ARG A 311 -9.51 -1.58 11.31
N VAL A 312 -9.75 -1.21 12.57
CA VAL A 312 -10.82 -1.77 13.40
C VAL A 312 -12.19 -1.44 12.80
N ALA A 313 -12.42 -0.19 12.40
CA ALA A 313 -13.67 0.25 11.78
C ALA A 313 -13.97 -0.50 10.47
N CYS A 314 -12.96 -0.76 9.64
CA CYS A 314 -13.09 -1.55 8.41
C CYS A 314 -13.08 -3.06 8.62
N LYS A 315 -12.91 -3.55 9.87
CA LYS A 315 -12.77 -4.97 10.23
C LYS A 315 -11.66 -5.68 9.44
N PHE A 316 -10.55 -4.99 9.21
CA PHE A 316 -9.38 -5.56 8.53
C PHE A 316 -8.48 -6.34 9.50
N GLN A 317 -7.98 -7.47 9.04
CA GLN A 317 -6.89 -8.18 9.68
C GLN A 317 -5.56 -7.46 9.40
N PRO A 318 -4.57 -7.53 10.32
CA PRO A 318 -3.26 -6.91 10.10
C PRO A 318 -2.53 -7.44 8.86
N SER A 319 -2.82 -8.69 8.44
CA SER A 319 -2.25 -9.31 7.24
C SER A 319 -2.92 -8.89 5.93
N ASP A 320 -4.01 -8.12 5.99
CA ASP A 320 -4.72 -7.70 4.79
C ASP A 320 -3.88 -6.65 4.04
N GLY A 321 -3.72 -6.81 2.73
CA GLY A 321 -2.92 -5.91 1.91
C GLY A 321 -3.22 -4.42 2.11
N PRO A 322 -4.50 -3.97 2.09
CA PRO A 322 -4.84 -2.58 2.35
C PRO A 322 -4.46 -2.09 3.75
N ALA A 323 -4.48 -2.97 4.77
CA ALA A 323 -4.08 -2.61 6.12
C ALA A 323 -2.57 -2.40 6.19
N VAL A 324 -1.77 -3.30 5.61
CA VAL A 324 -0.31 -3.19 5.56
C VAL A 324 0.14 -1.94 4.80
N GLU A 325 -0.47 -1.67 3.63
CA GLU A 325 -0.16 -0.47 2.84
C GLU A 325 -0.50 0.81 3.63
N HIS A 326 -1.68 0.87 4.23
CA HIS A 326 -2.10 2.01 5.04
C HIS A 326 -1.22 2.21 6.29
N GLU A 327 -0.82 1.13 6.96
CA GLU A 327 0.09 1.19 8.10
C GLU A 327 1.44 1.79 7.69
N GLY A 328 2.00 1.34 6.56
CA GLY A 328 3.25 1.86 6.02
C GLY A 328 3.20 3.36 5.75
N LEU A 329 2.13 3.85 5.10
CA LEU A 329 1.97 5.28 4.82
C LEU A 329 1.80 6.11 6.10
N CYS A 330 1.02 5.63 7.08
CA CYS A 330 0.86 6.29 8.36
C CYS A 330 2.16 6.31 9.18
N LYS A 331 2.97 5.25 9.13
CA LYS A 331 4.29 5.19 9.76
C LYS A 331 5.22 6.24 9.17
N ILE A 332 5.31 6.34 7.85
CA ILE A 332 6.13 7.36 7.17
C ILE A 332 5.70 8.76 7.59
N LEU A 333 4.39 9.06 7.53
CA LEU A 333 3.88 10.38 7.89
C LEU A 333 4.14 10.72 9.37
N HIS A 334 4.08 9.73 10.26
CA HIS A 334 4.40 9.89 11.67
C HIS A 334 5.88 10.24 11.86
N THR A 335 6.80 9.46 11.28
CA THR A 335 8.25 9.69 11.44
C THR A 335 8.71 10.99 10.81
N MET A 336 8.13 11.38 9.66
CA MET A 336 8.41 12.68 9.02
C MET A 336 8.17 13.86 9.96
N LEU A 337 7.15 13.76 10.83
CA LEU A 337 6.74 14.86 11.70
C LEU A 337 7.38 14.76 13.09
N THR A 338 7.49 13.56 13.67
CA THR A 338 8.00 13.39 15.05
C THR A 338 9.53 13.31 15.11
N TYR A 339 10.16 12.61 14.17
CA TYR A 339 11.60 12.39 14.16
C TYR A 339 12.32 13.36 13.22
N ASP A 340 11.89 13.43 11.95
CA ASP A 340 12.53 14.31 10.96
C ASP A 340 12.14 15.78 11.17
N GLN A 341 11.00 16.03 11.83
CA GLN A 341 10.46 17.35 12.17
C GLN A 341 10.29 18.23 10.92
N LEU A 342 9.63 17.68 9.91
CA LEU A 342 9.35 18.33 8.65
C LEU A 342 7.95 18.97 8.62
N ASP A 343 7.82 20.10 7.92
CA ASP A 343 6.51 20.69 7.63
C ASP A 343 5.88 19.96 6.45
N ILE A 344 5.10 18.94 6.79
CA ILE A 344 4.38 18.09 5.83
C ILE A 344 3.38 18.86 4.95
N SER A 345 2.95 20.07 5.34
CA SER A 345 2.02 20.86 4.53
C SER A 345 2.67 21.49 3.29
N ASN A 346 4.00 21.57 3.29
CA ASN A 346 4.83 22.18 2.26
C ASN A 346 5.67 21.15 1.48
N LEU A 347 5.54 19.87 1.78
CA LEU A 347 6.28 18.78 1.13
C LEU A 347 5.42 18.06 0.07
N ALA A 348 5.90 18.05 -1.17
CA ALA A 348 5.25 17.32 -2.25
C ALA A 348 5.20 15.80 -2.01
N SER A 349 6.25 15.23 -1.41
CA SER A 349 6.28 13.81 -1.02
C SER A 349 5.21 13.49 0.02
N ALA A 350 5.04 14.35 1.03
CA ALA A 350 4.00 14.22 2.04
C ALA A 350 2.59 14.31 1.43
N GLU A 351 2.39 15.20 0.44
CA GLU A 351 1.11 15.29 -0.29
C GLU A 351 0.79 13.99 -1.05
N LEU A 352 1.77 13.36 -1.70
CA LEU A 352 1.55 12.05 -2.36
C LEU A 352 1.19 10.95 -1.35
N ILE A 353 1.85 10.93 -0.19
CA ILE A 353 1.54 9.99 0.90
C ILE A 353 0.12 10.23 1.41
N ALA A 354 -0.24 11.49 1.69
CA ALA A 354 -1.56 11.87 2.15
C ALA A 354 -2.65 11.51 1.13
N ARG A 355 -2.40 11.69 -0.17
CA ARG A 355 -3.31 11.23 -1.24
C ARG A 355 -3.38 9.71 -1.34
N GLY A 356 -2.28 9.01 -1.08
CA GLY A 356 -2.24 7.55 -0.97
C GLY A 356 -3.18 7.04 0.11
N ILE A 357 -3.13 7.64 1.31
CA ILE A 357 -4.02 7.32 2.44
C ILE A 357 -5.48 7.59 2.05
N GLN A 358 -5.79 8.81 1.58
CA GLN A 358 -7.15 9.18 1.17
C GLN A 358 -7.72 8.25 0.09
N ARG A 359 -6.89 7.84 -0.89
CA ARG A 359 -7.27 6.87 -1.93
C ARG A 359 -7.63 5.51 -1.35
N ILE A 360 -6.85 4.99 -0.40
CA ILE A 360 -7.11 3.70 0.25
C ILE A 360 -8.40 3.76 1.05
N GLU A 361 -8.61 4.82 1.83
CA GLU A 361 -9.82 5.01 2.63
C GLU A 361 -11.06 5.15 1.75
N GLU A 362 -11.01 6.01 0.74
CA GLU A 362 -12.12 6.25 -0.20
C GLU A 362 -12.51 4.96 -0.94
N LYS A 363 -11.52 4.14 -1.33
CA LYS A 363 -11.75 2.84 -1.96
C LYS A 363 -12.51 1.87 -1.04
N HIS A 364 -12.29 1.95 0.28
CA HIS A 364 -12.90 1.04 1.27
C HIS A 364 -14.00 1.71 2.10
N LYS A 365 -14.46 2.89 1.70
CA LYS A 365 -15.46 3.68 2.42
C LYS A 365 -16.80 2.98 2.67
N PHE A 366 -17.12 1.97 1.85
CA PHE A 366 -18.33 1.16 2.00
C PHE A 366 -18.26 0.20 3.19
N LYS A 367 -17.04 -0.20 3.60
CA LYS A 367 -16.86 -1.02 4.81
C LYS A 367 -17.11 -0.22 6.08
N LEU A 368 -16.76 1.07 6.07
CA LEU A 368 -17.08 2.00 7.16
C LEU A 368 -18.59 2.24 7.31
N GLN A 369 -19.36 2.13 6.22
CA GLN A 369 -20.81 2.33 6.26
C GLN A 369 -21.58 1.12 6.79
N ALA A 370 -20.97 -0.07 6.78
CA ALA A 370 -21.66 -1.30 7.13
C ALA A 370 -21.78 -1.53 8.65
N SER A 371 -21.09 -0.73 9.48
CA SER A 371 -21.18 -0.88 10.94
C SER A 371 -22.36 -0.12 11.55
N ASP A 372 -22.96 0.81 10.82
CA ASP A 372 -23.73 1.88 11.44
C ASP A 372 -25.12 2.05 10.78
N ASP A 373 -26.13 1.51 11.46
CA ASP A 373 -27.52 2.02 11.45
C ASP A 373 -27.61 3.47 12.00
N SER A 374 -26.46 4.07 12.34
CA SER A 374 -26.27 5.41 12.90
C SER A 374 -26.58 6.56 11.94
N GLY A 375 -27.01 6.29 10.70
CA GLY A 375 -27.21 7.30 9.67
C GLY A 375 -28.25 8.36 10.05
N GLU A 376 -29.33 7.97 10.73
CA GLU A 376 -30.36 8.91 11.18
C GLU A 376 -30.00 9.53 12.54
N GLY A 377 -29.50 8.72 13.48
CA GLY A 377 -29.12 9.18 14.82
C GLY A 377 -28.00 10.22 14.81
N ALA A 378 -26.99 10.07 13.94
CA ALA A 378 -25.90 11.05 13.84
C ALA A 378 -26.38 12.41 13.31
N LEU A 379 -27.36 12.41 12.39
CA LEU A 379 -27.99 13.64 11.91
C LEU A 379 -28.76 14.32 13.05
N PHE A 380 -29.51 13.56 13.86
CA PHE A 380 -30.26 14.10 15.00
C PHE A 380 -29.37 14.65 16.12
N MET A 381 -28.20 14.06 16.36
CA MET A 381 -27.27 14.51 17.38
C MET A 381 -26.46 15.75 16.96
N GLY A 382 -26.76 16.34 15.81
CA GLY A 382 -26.02 17.49 15.30
C GLY A 382 -24.54 17.16 15.09
N ALA A 383 -24.20 15.89 14.83
CA ALA A 383 -22.88 15.50 14.37
C ALA A 383 -22.72 16.08 12.94
N MET A 384 -22.45 17.39 12.91
CA MET A 384 -22.37 18.18 11.69
C MET A 384 -21.29 17.57 10.81
N GLY A 385 -21.72 17.05 9.68
CA GLY A 385 -20.85 16.63 8.60
C GLY A 385 -20.93 15.15 8.26
N GLY A 386 -21.65 14.30 9.02
CA GLY A 386 -21.62 12.86 8.77
C GLY A 386 -20.20 12.35 8.52
N ALA A 387 -19.23 13.05 9.15
CA ALA A 387 -17.81 12.87 8.91
C ALA A 387 -17.57 11.46 9.40
N ARG A 388 -17.40 10.56 8.44
CA ARG A 388 -17.35 9.12 8.68
C ARG A 388 -16.27 8.95 9.72
N ILE A 389 -16.66 8.58 10.94
CA ILE A 389 -15.74 8.47 12.06
C ILE A 389 -14.57 7.61 11.58
N GLY A 390 -13.38 8.19 11.53
CA GLY A 390 -12.18 7.51 11.05
C GLY A 390 -11.88 7.61 9.54
N SER A 391 -12.47 8.53 8.79
CA SER A 391 -11.97 8.91 7.45
C SER A 391 -11.41 10.32 7.43
N VAL A 392 -10.27 10.50 6.75
CA VAL A 392 -9.52 11.77 6.63
C VAL A 392 -9.52 12.29 5.18
N VAL A 393 -10.51 11.89 4.38
CA VAL A 393 -10.65 12.29 2.98
C VAL A 393 -11.08 13.75 2.88
N SER A 394 -10.26 14.57 2.21
CA SER A 394 -10.54 15.99 2.04
C SER A 394 -11.76 16.21 1.14
N PRO A 395 -12.75 17.01 1.57
CA PRO A 395 -13.89 17.36 0.73
C PRO A 395 -13.47 18.18 -0.49
N LYS A 396 -12.47 19.05 -0.36
CA LYS A 396 -11.92 19.84 -1.49
C LYS A 396 -11.31 18.94 -2.57
N LEU A 397 -10.60 17.89 -2.16
CA LEU A 397 -10.04 16.92 -3.09
C LEU A 397 -11.15 16.13 -3.78
N THR A 398 -12.18 15.74 -3.04
CA THR A 398 -13.33 15.01 -3.58
C THR A 398 -14.08 15.82 -4.63
N GLU A 399 -14.30 17.12 -4.37
CA GLU A 399 -14.89 18.05 -5.33
C GLU A 399 -14.02 18.19 -6.59
N TRP A 400 -12.70 18.39 -6.42
CA TRP A 400 -11.77 18.52 -7.53
C TRP A 400 -11.74 17.26 -8.41
N VAL A 401 -11.64 16.06 -7.79
CA VAL A 401 -11.68 14.78 -8.50
C VAL A 401 -13.01 14.60 -9.23
N GLY A 402 -14.13 14.98 -8.60
CA GLY A 402 -15.45 14.97 -9.25
C GLY A 402 -15.50 15.86 -10.49
N GLY A 403 -14.92 17.06 -10.42
CA GLY A 403 -14.80 17.98 -11.55
C GLY A 403 -13.94 17.45 -12.68
N GLU A 404 -12.79 16.86 -12.39
CA GLU A 404 -11.91 16.25 -13.40
C GLU A 404 -12.58 15.05 -14.09
N LEU A 405 -13.24 14.16 -13.33
CA LEU A 405 -13.98 13.03 -13.91
C LEU A 405 -15.12 13.48 -14.82
N GLN A 406 -15.80 14.59 -14.48
CA GLN A 406 -16.83 15.17 -15.34
C GLN A 406 -16.25 15.73 -16.63
N LYS A 407 -15.12 16.45 -16.57
CA LYS A 407 -14.41 16.95 -17.76
C LYS A 407 -13.99 15.81 -18.68
N GLU A 408 -13.41 14.75 -18.13
CA GLU A 408 -13.03 13.56 -18.89
C GLU A 408 -14.23 12.87 -19.55
N ALA A 409 -15.35 12.77 -18.84
CA ALA A 409 -16.58 12.20 -19.37
C ALA A 409 -17.14 13.03 -20.55
N LEU A 410 -17.06 14.36 -20.48
CA LEU A 410 -17.45 15.24 -21.59
C LEU A 410 -16.53 15.06 -22.80
N VAL A 411 -15.21 15.06 -22.59
CA VAL A 411 -14.24 14.79 -23.66
C VAL A 411 -14.49 13.40 -24.30
N ALA A 412 -14.80 12.39 -23.49
CA ALA A 412 -15.12 11.06 -23.99
C ALA A 412 -16.42 11.02 -24.80
N LYS A 413 -17.44 11.81 -24.41
CA LYS A 413 -18.68 11.97 -25.18
C LYS A 413 -18.42 12.66 -26.53
N GLU A 414 -17.67 13.76 -26.55
CA GLU A 414 -17.30 14.45 -27.79
C GLU A 414 -16.47 13.55 -28.73
N ARG A 415 -15.55 12.76 -28.17
CA ARG A 415 -14.78 11.77 -28.96
C ARG A 415 -15.67 10.66 -29.54
N ARG A 416 -16.74 10.25 -28.86
CA ARG A 416 -17.72 9.28 -29.40
C ARG A 416 -18.53 9.92 -30.51
N LYS A 417 -19.07 11.11 -30.29
CA LYS A 417 -19.83 11.88 -31.27
C LYS A 417 -19.03 12.13 -32.55
N ALA A 418 -17.77 12.55 -32.43
CA ALA A 418 -16.87 12.74 -33.57
C ALA A 418 -16.61 11.45 -34.37
N ARG A 419 -16.56 10.28 -33.71
CA ARG A 419 -16.45 8.99 -34.40
C ARG A 419 -17.72 8.60 -35.13
N GLU A 420 -18.88 8.87 -34.53
CA GLU A 420 -20.18 8.60 -35.14
C GLU A 420 -20.42 9.48 -36.38
N GLU A 421 -20.07 10.77 -36.31
CA GLU A 421 -20.15 11.70 -37.45
C GLU A 421 -19.23 11.28 -38.59
N ARG A 422 -17.98 10.87 -38.30
CA ARG A 422 -17.05 10.34 -39.31
C ARG A 422 -17.58 9.07 -39.97
N ASN A 423 -18.24 8.20 -39.21
CA ASN A 423 -18.83 6.98 -39.75
C ASN A 423 -20.06 7.28 -40.62
N LEU A 424 -20.87 8.27 -40.26
CA LEU A 424 -22.02 8.70 -41.07
C LEU A 424 -21.56 9.38 -42.37
N ALA A 425 -20.54 10.24 -42.32
CA ALA A 425 -19.97 10.90 -43.49
C ALA A 425 -19.39 9.89 -44.50
N ARG A 426 -18.78 8.80 -44.00
CA ARG A 426 -18.30 7.70 -44.85
C ARG A 426 -19.45 6.93 -45.51
N LYS A 427 -20.56 6.71 -44.80
CA LYS A 427 -21.74 6.04 -45.35
C LYS A 427 -22.46 6.90 -46.39
N SER A 428 -22.52 8.23 -46.20
CA SER A 428 -23.12 9.13 -47.18
C SER A 428 -22.28 9.21 -48.46
N ALA A 429 -20.94 9.30 -48.34
CA ALA A 429 -20.06 9.35 -49.50
C ALA A 429 -20.14 8.09 -50.39
N GLY A 430 -20.44 6.92 -49.83
CA GLY A 430 -20.59 5.69 -50.61
C GLY A 430 -21.89 5.58 -51.41
N LYS A 431 -22.93 6.35 -51.09
CA LYS A 431 -24.25 6.23 -51.74
C LYS A 431 -24.38 7.10 -53.00
N ASP A 432 -23.64 8.20 -53.07
CA ASP A 432 -23.70 9.11 -54.23
C ASP A 432 -22.88 8.59 -55.43
N GLY A 433 -21.91 7.71 -55.21
CA GLY A 433 -21.08 7.14 -56.29
C GLY A 433 -21.74 6.02 -57.12
N ASP A 434 -22.94 5.57 -56.77
CA ASP A 434 -23.62 4.43 -57.43
C ASP A 434 -24.76 4.84 -58.37
N LYS A 435 -25.02 6.16 -58.53
CA LYS A 435 -26.08 6.66 -59.43
C LYS A 435 -25.63 7.05 -60.83
N ASP A 436 -24.33 7.07 -61.09
CA ASP A 436 -23.74 7.43 -62.40
C ASP A 436 -23.19 6.22 -63.16
N LYS A 437 -23.61 5.00 -62.81
CA LYS A 437 -23.41 3.78 -63.60
C LYS A 437 -24.76 3.20 -63.99
#